data_AF-A0A957V683-F1
#
_entry.id   AF-A0A957V683-F1
#
_cell.length_a   1.000
_cell.length_b   1.000
_cell.length_c   1.000
_cell.angle_alpha   90.00
_cell.angle_beta   90.00
_cell.angle_gamma   90.00
#
_symmetry.space_group_name_H-M   'P 1'
#
loop_
_entity.id
_entity.type
_entity.pdbx_description
1 polymer ?
#
loop_
_entity_poly.entity_id
_entity_poly.type
_entity_poly.pdbx_seq_one_letter_code
_entity_poly.pdbx_strand_id
1 'polypeptide(L)'
;MNTTFAPFTPAYIDDAARLLADAYAAERRASPSLPAMERLGGGRGRRLFEDELGKIAGNAGVAAFENSRLCGFMIESMRFTWKGQQVAGCEELAHAARGANRARLYSLLYQEIAGRWVEEGRHLHIIRHLAHDAALKECLYRL
;
A
#
# COMPACT_ATOMS: atom_id res chain seq x y z
N MET A 1 -18.58 10.34 -5.71
CA MET A 1 -18.25 10.24 -4.27
C MET A 1 -16.98 11.05 -4.06
N ASN A 2 -16.91 11.84 -2.99
CA ASN A 2 -15.75 12.72 -2.75
C ASN A 2 -14.73 11.97 -1.88
N THR A 3 -13.58 11.62 -2.46
CA THR A 3 -12.47 11.00 -1.72
C THR A 3 -11.67 12.10 -1.04
N THR A 4 -11.39 11.94 0.26
CA THR A 4 -10.51 12.84 1.00
C THR A 4 -9.19 12.15 1.35
N PHE A 5 -8.12 12.93 1.47
CA PHE A 5 -6.78 12.43 1.76
C PHE A 5 -6.25 13.04 3.06
N ALA A 6 -5.50 12.26 3.82
CA ALA A 6 -4.80 12.71 5.02
C ALA A 6 -3.45 11.99 5.13
N PRO A 7 -2.48 12.53 5.89
CA PRO A 7 -1.27 11.78 6.24
C PRO A 7 -1.62 10.44 6.89
N PHE A 8 -0.91 9.38 6.52
CA PHE A 8 -1.07 8.10 7.22
C PHE A 8 -0.55 8.23 8.66
N THR A 9 -1.26 7.65 9.62
CA THR A 9 -0.87 7.67 11.04
C THR A 9 -1.07 6.30 11.68
N PRO A 10 -0.43 6.01 12.83
CA PRO A 10 -0.64 4.75 13.55
C PRO A 10 -2.10 4.45 13.90
N ALA A 11 -2.96 5.47 14.00
CA ALA A 11 -4.39 5.29 14.25
C ALA A 11 -5.12 4.53 13.14
N TYR A 12 -4.54 4.44 11.93
CA TYR A 12 -5.14 3.77 10.77
C TYR A 12 -4.65 2.33 10.56
N ILE A 13 -3.72 1.83 11.40
CA ILE A 13 -3.09 0.51 11.21
C ILE A 13 -4.13 -0.61 11.19
N ASP A 14 -5.10 -0.61 12.11
CA ASP A 14 -6.11 -1.67 12.21
C ASP A 14 -6.96 -1.76 10.93
N ASP A 15 -7.40 -0.62 10.39
CA ASP A 15 -8.16 -0.56 9.14
C ASP A 15 -7.30 -0.89 7.91
N ALA A 16 -6.05 -0.43 7.88
CA ALA A 16 -5.10 -0.74 6.82
C ALA A 16 -4.77 -2.24 6.77
N ALA A 17 -4.61 -2.88 7.94
CA ALA A 17 -4.41 -4.31 8.05
C ALA A 17 -5.62 -5.12 7.55
N ARG A 18 -6.85 -4.61 7.71
CA ARG A 18 -8.05 -5.22 7.09
C ARG A 18 -7.98 -5.14 5.56
N LEU A 19 -7.60 -3.99 5.00
CA LEU A 19 -7.45 -3.85 3.55
C LEU A 19 -6.38 -4.80 2.97
N LEU A 20 -5.25 -4.96 3.67
CA LEU A 20 -4.22 -5.94 3.29
C LEU A 20 -4.72 -7.37 3.40
N ALA A 21 -5.49 -7.70 4.44
CA ALA A 21 -6.08 -9.03 4.58
C ALA A 21 -7.05 -9.34 3.43
N ASP A 22 -7.87 -8.37 3.01
CA ASP A 22 -8.77 -8.51 1.86
C ASP A 22 -7.97 -8.71 0.55
N ALA A 23 -6.90 -7.93 0.35
CA ALA A 23 -6.02 -8.04 -0.81
C ALA A 23 -5.31 -9.42 -0.85
N TYR A 24 -4.77 -9.86 0.29
CA TYR A 24 -4.14 -11.18 0.42
C TYR A 24 -5.15 -12.32 0.18
N ALA A 25 -6.37 -12.19 0.69
CA ALA A 25 -7.43 -13.17 0.44
C ALA A 25 -7.76 -13.25 -1.05
N ALA A 26 -7.76 -12.12 -1.77
CA ALA A 26 -7.93 -12.10 -3.22
C ALA A 26 -6.76 -12.76 -3.95
N GLU A 27 -5.53 -12.43 -3.57
CA GLU A 27 -4.32 -13.05 -4.13
C GLU A 27 -4.31 -14.56 -3.91
N ARG A 28 -4.67 -15.04 -2.72
CA ARG A 28 -4.76 -16.47 -2.41
C ARG A 28 -5.82 -17.19 -3.24
N ARG A 29 -6.95 -16.54 -3.58
CA ARG A 29 -7.94 -17.15 -4.49
C ARG A 29 -7.33 -17.41 -5.87
N ALA A 30 -6.43 -16.55 -6.33
CA ALA A 30 -5.71 -16.71 -7.59
C ALA A 30 -4.48 -17.63 -7.47
N SER A 31 -3.85 -17.69 -6.30
CA SER A 31 -2.69 -18.54 -6.00
C SER A 31 -2.94 -19.41 -4.75
N PRO A 32 -3.65 -20.56 -4.89
CA PRO A 32 -4.06 -21.39 -3.74
C PRO A 32 -2.91 -22.01 -2.94
N SER A 33 -1.69 -22.00 -3.49
CA SER A 33 -0.46 -22.42 -2.79
C SER A 33 -0.03 -21.47 -1.67
N LEU A 34 -0.57 -20.24 -1.65
CA LEU A 34 -0.30 -19.29 -0.58
C LEU A 34 -0.89 -19.78 0.75
N PRO A 35 -0.19 -19.55 1.89
CA PRO A 35 -0.67 -19.93 3.20
C PRO A 35 -2.10 -19.45 3.46
N ALA A 36 -2.91 -20.27 4.13
CA ALA A 36 -4.16 -19.80 4.70
C ALA A 36 -3.87 -18.65 5.69
N MET A 37 -4.83 -17.73 5.88
CA MET A 37 -4.63 -16.55 6.72
C MET A 37 -4.18 -16.94 8.13
N GLU A 38 -4.76 -17.99 8.69
CA GLU A 38 -4.49 -18.50 10.03
C GLU A 38 -3.06 -19.06 10.18
N ARG A 39 -2.39 -19.38 9.08
CA ARG A 39 -1.02 -19.91 9.05
C ARG A 39 0.02 -18.85 8.67
N LEU A 40 -0.42 -17.68 8.21
CA LEU A 40 0.46 -16.64 7.73
C LEU A 40 1.38 -16.13 8.85
N GLY A 41 2.65 -15.90 8.53
CA GLY A 41 3.64 -15.37 9.48
C GLY A 41 3.90 -16.28 10.68
N GLY A 42 3.74 -17.60 10.55
CA GLY A 42 3.90 -18.56 11.64
C GLY A 42 2.70 -18.62 12.59
N GLY A 43 1.49 -18.35 12.07
CA GLY A 43 0.26 -18.35 12.87
C GLY A 43 -0.19 -16.97 13.36
N ARG A 44 0.52 -15.90 12.96
CA ARG A 44 0.15 -14.51 13.31
C ARG A 44 -1.09 -14.02 12.57
N GLY A 45 -1.34 -14.56 11.38
CA GLY A 45 -2.45 -14.13 10.53
C GLY A 45 -2.47 -12.64 10.27
N ARG A 46 -3.62 -11.99 10.46
CA ARG A 46 -3.77 -10.53 10.24
C ARG A 46 -2.80 -9.71 11.07
N ARG A 47 -2.40 -10.18 12.26
CA ARG A 47 -1.44 -9.47 13.13
C ARG A 47 -0.09 -9.26 12.43
N LEU A 48 0.30 -10.14 11.50
CA LEU A 48 1.48 -9.90 10.66
C LEU A 48 1.39 -8.54 9.96
N PHE A 49 0.24 -8.20 9.37
CA PHE A 49 0.07 -6.95 8.65
C PHE A 49 0.10 -5.75 9.59
N GLU A 50 -0.48 -5.87 10.79
CA GLU A 50 -0.38 -4.83 11.82
C GLU A 50 1.08 -4.60 12.24
N ASP A 51 1.84 -5.68 12.47
CA ASP A 51 3.26 -5.63 12.83
C ASP A 51 4.09 -4.97 11.72
N GLU A 52 3.88 -5.34 10.46
CA GLU A 52 4.62 -4.77 9.31
C GLU A 52 4.27 -3.31 9.07
N LEU A 53 2.98 -2.93 9.16
CA LEU A 53 2.56 -1.53 9.07
C LEU A 53 3.12 -0.70 10.23
N GLY A 54 3.16 -1.27 11.43
CA GLY A 54 3.72 -0.61 12.62
C GLY A 54 5.18 -0.20 12.46
N LYS A 55 5.98 -0.97 11.70
CA LYS A 55 7.39 -0.64 11.40
C LYS A 55 7.54 0.60 10.52
N ILE A 56 6.56 0.89 9.66
CA ILE A 56 6.64 1.94 8.64
C ILE A 56 5.65 3.09 8.87
N ALA A 57 4.76 3.01 9.85
CA ALA A 57 3.72 4.01 10.10
C ALA A 57 4.24 5.40 10.48
N GLY A 58 5.54 5.53 10.80
CA GLY A 58 6.22 6.81 11.02
C GLY A 58 6.82 7.44 9.75
N ASN A 59 6.83 6.71 8.63
CA ASN A 59 7.38 7.18 7.36
C ASN A 59 6.38 8.06 6.61
N ALA A 60 6.83 8.69 5.53
CA ALA A 60 5.94 9.40 4.61
C ALA A 60 4.83 8.47 4.11
N GLY A 61 3.57 8.85 4.34
CA GLY A 61 2.43 8.06 3.89
C GLY A 61 1.16 8.88 3.75
N VAL A 62 0.21 8.32 3.02
CA VAL A 62 -1.10 8.90 2.72
C VAL A 62 -2.19 7.86 2.93
N ALA A 63 -3.31 8.31 3.48
CA ALA A 63 -4.54 7.56 3.67
C ALA A 63 -5.68 8.25 2.91
N ALA A 64 -6.52 7.46 2.24
CA ALA A 64 -7.69 7.93 1.51
C ALA A 64 -8.97 7.44 2.19
N PHE A 65 -9.98 8.31 2.23
CA PHE A 65 -11.24 8.07 2.92
C PHE A 65 -12.44 8.32 2.00
N GLU A 66 -13.45 7.46 2.15
CA GLU A 66 -14.79 7.65 1.59
C GLU A 66 -15.80 7.49 2.72
N ASN A 67 -16.66 8.49 2.95
CA ASN A 67 -17.62 8.51 4.05
C ASN A 67 -16.99 8.16 5.41
N SER A 68 -15.83 8.76 5.70
CA SER A 68 -15.02 8.51 6.91
C SER A 68 -14.47 7.08 7.05
N ARG A 69 -14.56 6.26 6.00
CA ARG A 69 -14.03 4.90 5.99
C ARG A 69 -12.76 4.84 5.17
N LEU A 70 -11.68 4.28 5.73
CA LEU A 70 -10.42 4.09 4.99
C LEU A 70 -10.67 3.25 3.74
N CYS A 71 -10.41 3.79 2.56
CA CYS A 71 -10.61 3.10 1.28
C CYS A 71 -9.30 2.78 0.57
N GLY A 72 -8.18 3.40 0.97
CA GLY A 72 -6.86 3.01 0.54
C GLY A 72 -5.76 3.74 1.29
N PHE A 73 -4.53 3.27 1.14
CA PHE A 73 -3.35 3.89 1.72
C PHE A 73 -2.10 3.54 0.92
N MET A 74 -1.04 4.34 1.09
CA MET A 74 0.30 4.07 0.58
C MET A 74 1.33 4.69 1.53
N ILE A 75 2.36 3.93 1.91
CA ILE A 75 3.39 4.33 2.88
C ILE A 75 4.76 4.00 2.29
N GLU A 76 5.73 4.91 2.42
CA GLU A 76 7.12 4.63 2.10
C GLU A 76 7.65 3.50 2.98
N SER A 77 8.11 2.41 2.36
CA SER A 77 8.77 1.30 3.05
C SER A 77 10.18 1.01 2.53
N MET A 78 10.61 1.70 1.47
CA MET A 78 11.95 1.56 0.90
C MET A 78 12.60 2.93 0.70
N ARG A 79 13.85 3.05 1.17
CA ARG A 79 14.68 4.24 0.98
C ARG A 79 16.15 3.82 0.88
N PHE A 80 16.75 3.99 -0.29
CA PHE A 80 18.14 3.60 -0.55
C PHE A 80 18.72 4.35 -1.76
N THR A 81 20.01 4.12 -2.06
CA THR A 81 20.66 4.62 -3.28
C THR A 81 20.90 3.46 -4.24
N TRP A 82 20.55 3.64 -5.52
CA TRP A 82 20.81 2.66 -6.57
C TRP A 82 21.37 3.32 -7.81
N LYS A 83 22.56 2.87 -8.24
CA LYS A 83 23.25 3.40 -9.43
C LYS A 83 23.33 4.94 -9.46
N GLY A 84 23.59 5.56 -8.30
CA GLY A 84 23.69 7.01 -8.16
C GLY A 84 22.36 7.76 -8.04
N GLN A 85 21.22 7.07 -8.05
CA GLN A 85 19.90 7.67 -7.87
C GLN A 85 19.35 7.45 -6.46
N GLN A 86 18.68 8.47 -5.91
CA GLN A 86 17.93 8.36 -4.66
C GLN A 86 16.59 7.68 -4.92
N VAL A 87 16.36 6.58 -4.20
CA VAL A 87 15.16 5.74 -4.34
C VAL A 87 14.20 6.00 -3.18
N ALA A 88 12.91 6.06 -3.51
CA ALA A 88 11.81 5.88 -2.59
C ALA A 88 10.89 4.77 -3.11
N GLY A 89 10.16 4.10 -2.23
CA GLY A 89 9.25 3.06 -2.70
C GLY A 89 8.33 2.48 -1.65
N CYS A 90 7.39 1.68 -2.15
CA CYS A 90 6.40 0.97 -1.38
C CYS A 90 6.47 -0.53 -1.71
N GLU A 91 6.65 -1.36 -0.69
CA GLU A 91 6.55 -2.81 -0.80
C GLU A 91 5.08 -3.26 -0.82
N GLU A 92 4.85 -4.54 -1.10
CA GLU A 92 3.54 -5.16 -1.31
C GLU A 92 2.60 -5.02 -0.10
N LEU A 93 3.16 -4.89 1.11
CA LEU A 93 2.42 -4.70 2.36
C LEU A 93 2.32 -3.23 2.79
N ALA A 94 2.88 -2.31 2.02
CA ALA A 94 2.92 -0.88 2.34
C ALA A 94 1.80 -0.08 1.65
N HIS A 95 0.89 -0.76 0.94
CA HIS A 95 -0.27 -0.13 0.31
C HIS A 95 -1.41 -1.12 0.15
N ALA A 96 -2.63 -0.59 0.10
CA ALA A 96 -3.82 -1.32 -0.35
C ALA A 96 -4.90 -0.32 -0.76
N ALA A 97 -5.83 -0.75 -1.60
CA ALA A 97 -7.00 0.01 -1.97
C ALA A 97 -8.21 -0.92 -2.18
N ARG A 98 -9.43 -0.42 -1.97
CA ARG A 98 -10.68 -1.12 -2.26
C ARG A 98 -11.66 -0.25 -3.04
N GLY A 99 -12.76 -0.86 -3.51
CA GLY A 99 -13.84 -0.18 -4.23
C GLY A 99 -13.83 -0.41 -5.74
N ALA A 100 -14.82 0.15 -6.45
CA ALA A 100 -14.96 -0.03 -7.90
C ALA A 100 -13.89 0.73 -8.71
N ASN A 101 -13.42 1.87 -8.20
CA ASN A 101 -12.46 2.75 -8.89
C ASN A 101 -11.02 2.61 -8.37
N ARG A 102 -10.60 1.39 -7.99
CA ARG A 102 -9.27 1.12 -7.39
C ARG A 102 -8.11 1.70 -8.20
N ALA A 103 -8.12 1.58 -9.53
CA ALA A 103 -7.05 2.10 -10.37
C ALA A 103 -6.88 3.63 -10.20
N ARG A 104 -7.99 4.39 -10.26
CA ARG A 104 -7.97 5.85 -10.02
C ARG A 104 -7.53 6.18 -8.61
N LEU A 105 -7.99 5.42 -7.61
CA LEU A 105 -7.61 5.63 -6.22
C LEU A 105 -6.09 5.42 -6.02
N TYR A 106 -5.52 4.39 -6.63
CA TYR A 106 -4.06 4.17 -6.63
C TYR A 106 -3.31 5.33 -7.30
N SER A 107 -3.80 5.85 -8.43
CA SER A 107 -3.16 7.01 -9.08
C SER A 107 -3.13 8.23 -8.17
N LEU A 108 -4.22 8.51 -7.46
CA LEU A 108 -4.30 9.63 -6.53
C LEU A 108 -3.39 9.42 -5.30
N LEU A 109 -3.41 8.23 -4.71
CA LEU A 109 -2.51 7.87 -3.59
C LEU A 109 -1.04 8.01 -4.00
N TYR A 110 -0.67 7.53 -5.20
CA TYR A 110 0.67 7.66 -5.74
C TYR A 110 1.03 9.13 -5.98
N GLN A 111 0.14 9.93 -6.55
CA GLN A 111 0.38 11.36 -6.79
C GLN A 111 0.72 12.11 -5.48
N GLU A 112 -0.02 11.84 -4.42
CA GLU A 112 0.20 12.46 -3.10
C GLU A 112 1.56 12.09 -2.49
N ILE A 113 1.94 10.81 -2.51
CA ILE A 113 3.21 10.38 -1.91
C ILE A 113 4.41 10.71 -2.80
N ALA A 114 4.27 10.61 -4.12
CA ALA A 114 5.31 10.94 -5.08
C ALA A 114 5.68 12.42 -5.05
N GLY A 115 4.72 13.32 -4.79
CA GLY A 115 5.00 14.74 -4.58
C GLY A 115 6.03 14.97 -3.47
N ARG A 116 5.85 14.28 -2.33
CA ARG A 116 6.79 14.35 -1.19
C ARG A 116 8.16 13.77 -1.54
N TRP A 117 8.19 12.64 -2.24
CA TRP A 117 9.45 12.03 -2.67
C TRP A 117 10.25 12.94 -3.60
N VAL A 118 9.58 13.62 -4.53
CA VAL A 118 10.21 14.58 -5.44
C VAL A 118 10.76 15.79 -4.68
N GLU A 119 10.02 16.33 -3.70
CA GLU A 119 10.50 17.41 -2.82
C GLU A 119 11.76 17.01 -2.03
N GLU A 120 11.89 15.72 -1.69
CA GLU A 120 13.08 15.14 -1.03
C GLU A 120 14.21 14.75 -2.00
N GLY A 121 14.10 15.06 -3.30
CA GLY A 121 15.10 14.71 -4.32
C GLY A 121 15.17 13.22 -4.65
N ARG A 122 14.10 12.46 -4.37
CA ARG A 122 13.97 11.04 -4.71
C ARG A 122 13.18 10.94 -6.01
N HIS A 123 13.86 10.60 -7.09
CA HIS A 123 13.26 10.58 -8.43
C HIS A 123 13.13 9.17 -9.00
N LEU A 124 13.72 8.17 -8.36
CA LEU A 124 13.46 6.78 -8.69
C LEU A 124 12.44 6.20 -7.72
N HIS A 125 11.26 5.86 -8.24
CA HIS A 125 10.18 5.27 -7.46
C HIS A 125 10.04 3.78 -7.74
N ILE A 126 9.95 2.96 -6.69
CA ILE A 126 9.73 1.51 -6.82
C ILE A 126 8.45 1.14 -6.07
N ILE A 127 7.47 0.60 -6.79
CA ILE A 127 6.25 0.05 -6.19
C ILE A 127 6.22 -1.45 -6.46
N ARG A 128 6.17 -2.25 -5.39
CA ARG A 128 5.93 -3.68 -5.52
C ARG A 128 4.47 -4.01 -5.29
N HIS A 129 3.96 -5.06 -5.92
CA HIS A 129 2.56 -5.43 -5.83
C HIS A 129 2.35 -6.95 -5.81
N LEU A 130 1.19 -7.37 -5.31
CA LEU A 130 0.72 -8.75 -5.44
C LEU A 130 0.48 -9.08 -6.92
N ALA A 131 0.82 -10.29 -7.35
CA ALA A 131 0.89 -10.65 -8.76
C ALA A 131 -0.45 -10.49 -9.50
N HIS A 132 -1.57 -10.72 -8.81
CA HIS A 132 -2.91 -10.68 -9.39
C HIS A 132 -3.67 -9.38 -9.11
N ASP A 133 -3.01 -8.32 -8.63
CA ASP A 133 -3.62 -7.00 -8.51
C ASP A 133 -3.66 -6.26 -9.86
N ALA A 134 -4.63 -6.64 -10.70
CA ALA A 134 -4.79 -6.08 -12.04
C ALA A 134 -5.02 -4.55 -12.03
N ALA A 135 -5.76 -4.03 -11.05
CA ALA A 135 -6.06 -2.59 -10.97
C ALA A 135 -4.80 -1.77 -10.68
N LEU A 136 -3.95 -2.25 -9.77
CA LEU A 136 -2.66 -1.59 -9.50
C LEU A 136 -1.72 -1.71 -10.69
N LYS A 137 -1.63 -2.89 -11.32
CA LYS A 137 -0.81 -3.10 -12.53
C LYS A 137 -1.21 -2.14 -13.66
N GLU A 138 -2.51 -1.98 -13.91
CA GLU A 138 -3.04 -1.06 -14.91
C GLU A 138 -2.78 0.41 -14.55
N CYS A 139 -2.74 0.75 -13.26
CA CYS A 139 -2.33 2.07 -12.79
C CYS A 139 -0.84 2.31 -13.04
N LEU A 140 0.03 1.40 -12.60
CA LEU A 140 1.49 1.55 -12.68
C LEU A 140 2.01 1.66 -14.12
N TYR A 141 1.37 1.00 -15.09
CA TYR A 141 1.75 1.14 -16.50
C TYR A 141 1.28 2.43 -17.19
N ARG A 142 0.44 3.22 -16.51
CA ARG A 142 -0.07 4.50 -17.02
C ARG A 142 0.53 5.72 -16.32
N LEU A 143 1.32 5.52 -15.28
CA LEU A 143 2.12 6.54 -14.60
C LEU A 143 3.42 6.77 -15.35
#